data_AF-A0A1B6ML38-F1
#
_entry.id   AF-A0A1B6ML38-F1
#
_cell.length_a   1.000
_cell.length_b   1.000
_cell.length_c   1.000
_cell.angle_alpha   90.00
_cell.angle_beta   90.00
_cell.angle_gamma   90.00
#
_symmetry.space_group_name_H-M   'P 1'
#
loop_
_entity.id
_entity.type
_entity.pdbx_description
1 polymer ?
#
loop_
_entity_poly.entity_id
_entity_poly.type
_entity_poly.pdbx_seq_one_letter_code
_entity_poly.pdbx_strand_id
1 'polypeptide(L)'
;MSATSSPSVELGSYRDRHFPGPVQQQERMLRHSTTMYVGNLSFYTTEGQIYELFSKCGDIKRVVMGLDRFKKTPCGFCFVEYYTREDAESCMRYVNGTRLDDRLVRTDWDVGFQEGRQFGRGRSGGQVRDEFRSDFDGDRGGFGNLLKVPNPEFVFQKIQ
;
A
#
# COMPACT_ATOMS: atom_id res chain seq x y z
N MET A 1 -2.82 34.03 -2.61
CA MET A 1 -2.66 33.53 -1.23
C MET A 1 -2.08 32.13 -1.35
N SER A 2 -0.82 31.93 -0.96
CA SER A 2 -0.19 30.61 -1.01
C SER A 2 -0.83 29.76 0.09
N ALA A 3 -1.65 28.77 -0.28
CA ALA A 3 -2.12 27.80 0.68
C ALA A 3 -0.90 27.07 1.23
N THR A 4 -0.56 27.31 2.49
CA THR A 4 0.45 26.55 3.21
C THR A 4 -0.03 25.10 3.26
N SER A 5 0.57 24.22 2.43
CA SER A 5 0.23 22.80 2.43
C SER A 5 0.51 22.21 3.80
N SER A 6 -0.46 21.53 4.40
CA SER A 6 -0.26 20.85 5.69
C SER A 6 0.83 19.77 5.54
N PRO A 7 1.79 19.65 6.48
CA PRO A 7 2.85 18.64 6.39
C PRO A 7 2.32 17.20 6.26
N SER A 8 1.11 16.93 6.79
CA SER A 8 0.47 15.62 6.75
C SER A 8 0.00 15.19 5.36
N VAL A 9 -0.13 16.11 4.40
CA VAL A 9 -0.53 15.81 3.02
C VAL A 9 0.65 15.85 2.03
N GLU A 10 1.87 16.06 2.52
CA GLU A 10 3.07 16.04 1.69
C GLU A 10 3.30 14.66 1.05
N LEU A 11 4.10 14.65 -0.02
CA LEU A 11 4.44 13.41 -0.70
C LEU A 11 5.32 12.55 0.21
N GLY A 12 4.85 11.34 0.53
CA GLY A 12 5.63 10.36 1.28
C GLY A 12 6.79 9.80 0.45
N SER A 13 7.47 8.79 1.00
CA SER A 13 8.57 8.09 0.33
C SER A 13 8.10 7.00 -0.64
N TYR A 14 6.81 6.62 -0.62
CA TYR A 14 6.29 5.63 -1.55
C TYR A 14 6.30 6.18 -2.98
N ARG A 15 6.86 5.40 -3.90
CA ARG A 15 6.81 5.64 -5.34
C ARG A 15 6.57 4.32 -6.03
N ASP A 16 5.73 4.34 -7.06
CA ASP A 16 5.65 3.18 -7.95
C ASP A 16 6.94 3.11 -8.78
N ARG A 17 7.80 2.15 -8.44
CA ARG A 17 9.06 1.89 -9.17
C ARG A 17 8.88 1.42 -10.62
N HIS A 18 7.66 1.03 -11.01
CA HIS A 18 7.33 0.59 -12.37
C HIS A 18 6.59 1.68 -13.16
N PHE A 19 6.51 2.91 -12.63
CA PHE A 19 5.97 4.04 -13.38
C PHE A 19 6.86 4.32 -14.60
N PRO A 20 6.31 4.35 -15.83
CA PRO A 20 7.12 4.42 -17.06
C PRO A 20 7.62 5.83 -17.40
N GLY A 21 7.16 6.86 -16.70
CA GLY A 21 7.50 8.27 -16.97
C GLY A 21 8.62 8.82 -16.07
N PRO A 22 9.11 10.03 -16.35
CA PRO A 22 10.12 10.70 -15.53
C PRO A 22 9.59 11.02 -14.12
N VAL A 23 10.52 11.12 -13.15
CA VAL A 23 10.21 11.38 -11.73
C VAL A 23 9.37 12.64 -11.55
N GLN A 24 9.66 13.70 -12.30
CA GLN A 24 8.91 14.97 -12.22
C GLN A 24 7.45 14.79 -12.65
N GLN A 25 7.19 13.95 -13.66
CA GLN A 25 5.83 13.62 -14.07
C GLN A 25 5.12 12.81 -12.99
N GLN A 26 5.82 11.83 -12.38
CA GLN A 26 5.30 11.04 -11.29
C GLN A 26 4.90 11.92 -10.10
N GLU A 27 5.78 12.83 -9.66
CA GLU A 27 5.50 13.76 -8.56
C GLU A 27 4.30 14.66 -8.85
N ARG A 28 4.21 15.20 -10.07
CA ARG A 28 3.05 15.99 -10.48
C ARG A 28 1.75 15.17 -10.39
N MET A 29 1.76 13.92 -10.85
CA MET A 29 0.59 13.04 -10.74
C MET A 29 0.22 12.77 -9.27
N LEU A 30 1.21 12.50 -8.41
CA LEU A 30 0.98 12.27 -6.98
C LEU A 30 0.38 13.49 -6.26
N ARG A 31 0.78 14.71 -6.63
CA ARG A 31 0.25 15.97 -6.06
C ARG A 31 -1.22 16.23 -6.41
N HIS A 32 -1.74 15.61 -7.47
CA HIS A 32 -3.12 15.81 -7.93
C HIS A 32 -3.96 14.52 -7.87
N SER A 33 -3.41 13.44 -7.33
CA SER A 33 -4.10 12.14 -7.30
C SER A 33 -5.24 12.09 -6.28
N THR A 34 -6.28 11.33 -6.59
CA THR A 34 -7.34 10.94 -5.64
C THR A 34 -7.19 9.49 -5.17
N THR A 35 -6.10 8.83 -5.54
CA THR A 35 -5.82 7.43 -5.21
C THR A 35 -4.79 7.33 -4.09
N MET A 36 -5.13 6.54 -3.09
CA MET A 36 -4.29 6.21 -1.94
C MET A 36 -3.80 4.78 -2.05
N TYR A 37 -2.48 4.56 -1.92
CA TYR A 37 -1.94 3.27 -1.53
C TYR A 37 -2.15 3.09 -0.02
N VAL A 38 -2.71 1.95 0.38
CA VAL A 38 -2.91 1.58 1.79
C VAL A 38 -2.11 0.34 2.09
N GLY A 39 -1.11 0.48 2.96
CA GLY A 39 -0.23 -0.59 3.39
C GLY A 39 -0.43 -0.98 4.86
N ASN A 40 0.30 -2.02 5.24
CA ASN A 40 0.33 -2.57 6.60
C ASN A 40 -0.98 -3.21 7.11
N LEU A 41 -1.91 -3.56 6.22
CA LEU A 41 -3.15 -4.29 6.55
C LEU A 41 -2.90 -5.74 7.04
N SER A 42 -3.85 -6.34 7.75
CA SER A 42 -3.82 -7.79 7.98
C SER A 42 -4.10 -8.52 6.65
N PHE A 43 -3.63 -9.76 6.50
CA PHE A 43 -4.07 -10.64 5.40
C PHE A 43 -5.55 -11.03 5.54
N TYR A 44 -6.12 -10.84 6.72
CA TYR A 44 -7.53 -11.12 7.02
C TYR A 44 -8.42 -9.88 6.92
N THR A 45 -7.85 -8.68 6.76
CA THR A 45 -8.62 -7.44 6.59
C THR A 45 -9.46 -7.51 5.31
N THR A 46 -10.76 -7.32 5.46
CA THR A 46 -11.73 -7.40 4.36
C THR A 46 -11.92 -6.06 3.65
N GLU A 47 -12.39 -6.12 2.40
CA GLU A 47 -12.77 -4.92 1.64
C GLU A 47 -13.85 -4.09 2.35
N GLY A 48 -14.81 -4.74 3.01
CA GLY A 48 -15.87 -4.06 3.76
C GLY A 48 -15.34 -3.24 4.94
N GLN A 49 -14.38 -3.78 5.70
CA GLN A 49 -13.73 -3.06 6.79
C GLN A 49 -12.90 -1.87 6.29
N ILE A 50 -12.23 -2.02 5.14
CA ILE A 50 -11.53 -0.91 4.48
C ILE A 50 -12.54 0.16 4.07
N TYR A 51 -13.64 -0.22 3.43
CA TYR A 51 -14.68 0.70 3.02
C TYR A 51 -15.22 1.48 4.21
N GLU A 52 -15.60 0.79 5.30
CA GLU A 52 -16.14 1.42 6.52
C GLU A 52 -15.18 2.45 7.14
N LEU A 53 -13.90 2.12 7.27
CA LEU A 53 -12.92 3.04 7.85
C LEU A 53 -12.65 4.24 6.93
N PHE A 54 -12.43 3.99 5.64
CA PHE A 54 -12.01 5.03 4.69
C PHE A 54 -13.18 5.93 4.26
N SER A 55 -14.43 5.47 4.32
CA SER A 55 -15.62 6.30 4.08
C SER A 55 -15.79 7.43 5.10
N LYS A 56 -15.09 7.39 6.24
CA LYS A 56 -15.07 8.50 7.20
C LYS A 56 -14.37 9.76 6.65
N CYS A 57 -13.57 9.63 5.60
CA CYS A 57 -12.84 10.74 4.99
C CYS A 57 -13.54 11.34 3.77
N GLY A 58 -14.51 10.64 3.20
CA GLY A 58 -15.27 11.09 2.04
C GLY A 58 -15.75 9.94 1.16
N ASP A 59 -16.36 10.28 0.03
CA ASP A 59 -17.00 9.29 -0.84
C ASP A 59 -15.96 8.48 -1.61
N ILE A 60 -15.97 7.16 -1.38
CA ILE A 60 -15.09 6.22 -2.07
C ILE A 60 -15.67 5.90 -3.43
N LYS A 61 -14.88 6.13 -4.48
CA LYS A 61 -15.19 5.74 -5.86
C LYS A 61 -14.97 4.25 -6.07
N ARG A 62 -13.88 3.68 -5.54
CA ARG A 62 -13.66 2.24 -5.47
C ARG A 62 -12.55 1.85 -4.49
N VAL A 63 -12.59 0.60 -4.05
CA VAL A 63 -11.49 -0.08 -3.37
C VAL A 63 -10.94 -1.16 -4.30
N VAL A 64 -9.62 -1.31 -4.36
CA VAL A 64 -8.97 -2.41 -5.09
C VAL A 64 -8.04 -3.17 -4.14
N MET A 65 -8.44 -4.39 -3.78
CA MET A 65 -7.66 -5.23 -2.87
C MET A 65 -6.33 -5.67 -3.51
N GLY A 66 -5.25 -5.55 -2.74
CA GLY A 66 -3.94 -6.04 -3.12
C GLY A 66 -3.84 -7.54 -2.89
N LEU A 67 -3.59 -8.31 -3.94
CA LEU A 67 -3.61 -9.76 -3.97
C LEU A 67 -2.22 -10.34 -4.21
N ASP A 68 -1.97 -11.51 -3.66
CA ASP A 68 -0.86 -12.36 -4.07
C ASP A 68 -1.00 -12.70 -5.56
N ARG A 69 0.07 -12.51 -6.33
CA ARG A 69 0.07 -12.69 -7.79
C ARG A 69 -0.31 -14.11 -8.22
N PHE A 70 0.01 -15.12 -7.41
CA PHE A 70 -0.21 -16.53 -7.73
C PHE A 70 -1.46 -17.07 -7.04
N LYS A 71 -1.57 -16.88 -5.72
CA LYS A 71 -2.67 -17.42 -4.90
C LYS A 71 -3.98 -16.64 -5.03
N LYS A 72 -3.90 -15.40 -5.52
CA LYS A 72 -5.04 -14.47 -5.64
C LYS A 72 -5.76 -14.20 -4.31
N THR A 73 -5.06 -14.36 -3.18
CA THR A 73 -5.54 -14.01 -1.84
C THR A 73 -5.00 -12.64 -1.41
N PRO A 74 -5.65 -11.91 -0.48
CA PRO A 74 -5.12 -10.66 0.04
C PRO A 74 -3.67 -10.79 0.54
N CYS A 75 -2.81 -9.82 0.18
CA CYS A 75 -1.43 -9.76 0.66
C CYS A 75 -1.12 -8.47 1.42
N GLY A 76 -2.13 -7.93 2.11
CA GLY A 76 -1.94 -6.89 3.13
C GLY A 76 -1.63 -5.50 2.57
N PHE A 77 -2.21 -5.16 1.43
CA PHE A 77 -2.33 -3.79 0.94
C PHE A 77 -3.59 -3.65 0.09
N CYS A 78 -3.99 -2.41 -0.19
CA CYS A 78 -5.03 -2.12 -1.18
C CYS A 78 -4.80 -0.72 -1.78
N PHE A 79 -5.66 -0.36 -2.73
CA PHE A 79 -5.83 1.00 -3.20
C PHE A 79 -7.23 1.50 -2.84
N VAL A 80 -7.33 2.75 -2.42
CA VAL A 80 -8.60 3.46 -2.22
C VAL A 80 -8.61 4.67 -3.14
N GLU A 81 -9.58 4.73 -4.05
CA GLU A 81 -9.78 5.87 -4.94
C GLU A 81 -11.00 6.66 -4.45
N TYR A 82 -10.78 7.93 -4.13
CA TYR A 82 -11.84 8.88 -3.79
C TYR A 82 -12.33 9.61 -5.04
N TYR A 83 -13.53 10.18 -4.96
CA TYR A 83 -14.04 11.07 -6.01
C TYR A 83 -13.29 12.41 -6.07
N THR A 84 -12.89 12.94 -4.91
CA THR A 84 -12.24 14.25 -4.82
C THR A 84 -10.83 14.15 -4.22
N ARG A 85 -10.01 15.18 -4.45
CA ARG A 85 -8.67 15.28 -3.87
C ARG A 85 -8.76 15.59 -2.38
N GLU A 86 -9.73 16.40 -2.00
CA GLU A 86 -9.99 16.86 -0.65
C GLU A 86 -10.30 15.69 0.30
N ASP A 87 -11.07 14.69 -0.17
CA ASP A 87 -11.36 13.46 0.58
C ASP A 87 -10.11 12.60 0.77
N ALA A 88 -9.29 12.48 -0.28
CA ALA A 88 -8.01 11.76 -0.22
C ALA A 88 -7.01 12.46 0.71
N GLU A 89 -7.01 13.79 0.76
CA GLU A 89 -6.22 14.55 1.73
C GLU A 89 -6.71 14.36 3.16
N SER A 90 -8.03 14.27 3.37
CA SER A 90 -8.62 13.93 4.67
C SER A 90 -8.18 12.53 5.13
N CYS A 91 -8.08 11.57 4.21
CA CYS A 91 -7.50 10.26 4.49
C CYS A 91 -6.04 10.35 4.99
N MET A 92 -5.21 11.15 4.32
CA MET A 92 -3.83 11.39 4.75
C MET A 92 -3.73 12.06 6.12
N ARG A 93 -4.66 12.96 6.45
CA ARG A 93 -4.68 13.69 7.73
C ARG A 93 -5.18 12.85 8.90
N TYR A 94 -6.24 12.08 8.69
CA TYR A 94 -7.05 11.53 9.79
C TYR A 94 -7.03 10.00 9.89
N VAL A 95 -6.77 9.28 8.79
CA VAL A 95 -6.74 7.81 8.79
C VAL A 95 -5.32 7.27 8.79
N ASN A 96 -4.37 7.98 8.17
CA ASN A 96 -2.97 7.58 8.19
C ASN A 96 -2.45 7.42 9.64
N GLY A 97 -1.85 6.28 9.95
CA GLY A 97 -1.34 5.98 11.29
C GLY A 97 -2.42 5.59 12.32
N THR A 98 -3.70 5.50 11.94
CA THR A 98 -4.75 4.93 12.80
C THR A 98 -4.74 3.40 12.76
N ARG A 99 -5.63 2.74 13.50
CA ARG A 99 -5.69 1.27 13.58
C ARG A 99 -6.81 0.69 12.72
N LEU A 100 -6.49 -0.43 12.06
CA LEU A 100 -7.44 -1.35 11.44
C LEU A 100 -6.98 -2.77 11.73
N ASP A 101 -7.85 -3.60 12.32
CA ASP A 101 -7.50 -4.95 12.82
C ASP A 101 -6.23 -4.93 13.71
N ASP A 102 -6.18 -4.00 14.67
CA ASP A 102 -5.05 -3.76 15.58
C ASP A 102 -3.71 -3.40 14.91
N ARG A 103 -3.70 -3.08 13.62
CA ARG A 103 -2.50 -2.68 12.88
C ARG A 103 -2.55 -1.21 12.51
N LEU A 104 -1.41 -0.52 12.64
CA LEU A 104 -1.30 0.85 12.17
C LEU A 104 -1.33 0.87 10.64
N VAL A 105 -2.39 1.43 10.06
CA VAL A 105 -2.50 1.61 8.60
C VAL A 105 -1.54 2.69 8.14
N ARG A 106 -0.84 2.43 7.03
CA ARG A 106 0.04 3.41 6.38
C ARG A 106 -0.56 3.79 5.04
N THR A 107 -0.96 5.04 4.88
CA THR A 107 -1.41 5.57 3.60
C THR A 107 -0.30 6.35 2.91
N ASP A 108 -0.26 6.31 1.59
CA ASP A 108 0.62 7.17 0.79
C ASP A 108 -0.04 7.49 -0.55
N TRP A 109 0.37 8.59 -1.17
CA TRP A 109 -0.15 9.00 -2.46
C TRP A 109 0.23 7.97 -3.52
N ASP A 110 -0.72 7.67 -4.39
CA ASP A 110 -0.50 6.76 -5.51
C ASP A 110 -0.80 7.47 -6.85
N VAL A 111 -0.09 7.13 -7.92
CA VAL A 111 -0.23 7.79 -9.23
C VAL A 111 -1.57 7.50 -9.93
N GLY A 112 -2.37 6.60 -9.37
CA GLY A 112 -3.61 6.12 -9.97
C GLY A 112 -3.53 4.62 -10.23
N PHE A 113 -4.64 3.93 -9.99
CA PHE A 113 -4.70 2.50 -10.20
C PHE A 113 -4.66 2.17 -11.71
N GLN A 114 -3.87 1.16 -12.05
CA GLN A 114 -3.82 0.53 -13.36
C GLN A 114 -3.90 -0.99 -13.18
N GLU A 115 -4.49 -1.67 -14.15
CA GLU A 115 -4.62 -3.12 -14.13
C GLU A 115 -3.26 -3.80 -13.96
N GLY A 116 -3.22 -4.84 -13.14
CA GLY A 116 -2.00 -5.55 -12.74
C GLY A 116 -1.33 -4.99 -11.48
N ARG A 117 -1.60 -3.73 -11.09
CA ARG A 117 -1.03 -3.14 -9.87
C ARG A 117 -1.61 -3.72 -8.58
N GLN A 118 -2.75 -4.40 -8.66
CA GLN A 118 -3.31 -5.14 -7.54
C GLN A 118 -2.44 -6.33 -7.13
N PHE A 119 -1.53 -6.82 -7.98
CA PHE A 119 -0.71 -7.97 -7.64
C PHE A 119 0.58 -7.59 -6.91
N GLY A 120 0.86 -8.32 -5.82
CA GLY A 120 2.14 -8.28 -5.14
C GLY A 120 3.31 -8.51 -6.10
N ARG A 121 4.41 -7.79 -5.87
CA ARG A 121 5.62 -7.82 -6.73
C ARG A 121 6.78 -8.62 -6.12
N GLY A 122 6.55 -9.30 -5.00
CA GLY A 122 7.48 -10.27 -4.43
C GLY A 122 7.73 -11.44 -5.38
N ARG A 123 8.87 -12.10 -5.21
CA ARG A 123 9.24 -13.31 -5.95
C ARG A 123 8.23 -14.44 -5.68
N SER A 124 7.76 -14.57 -4.44
CA SER A 124 6.79 -15.58 -4.00
C SER A 124 5.34 -15.27 -4.37
N GLY A 125 5.07 -14.09 -4.95
CA GLY A 125 3.73 -13.61 -5.30
C GLY A 125 3.19 -12.50 -4.38
N GLY A 126 3.61 -12.45 -3.12
CA GLY A 126 3.17 -11.46 -2.13
C GLY A 126 3.85 -10.08 -2.29
N GLN A 127 3.84 -9.25 -1.24
CA GLN A 127 4.58 -7.97 -1.29
C GLN A 127 6.08 -8.21 -1.15
N VAL A 128 6.89 -7.38 -1.81
CA VAL A 128 8.37 -7.46 -1.73
C VAL A 128 8.87 -7.37 -0.28
N ARG A 129 8.21 -6.57 0.57
CA ARG A 129 8.59 -6.45 2.00
C ARG A 129 8.39 -7.75 2.79
N ASP A 130 7.40 -8.56 2.42
CA ASP A 130 7.10 -9.82 3.11
C ASP A 130 8.12 -10.91 2.74
N GLU A 131 8.96 -10.70 1.73
CA GLU A 131 10.07 -11.59 1.40
C GLU A 131 11.19 -11.53 2.44
N PHE A 132 11.53 -10.30 2.86
CA PHE A 132 12.71 -9.98 3.67
C PHE A 132 12.39 -9.76 5.16
N ARG A 133 11.12 -9.88 5.58
CA ARG A 133 10.73 -9.70 6.97
C ARG A 133 11.40 -10.76 7.86
N SER A 134 12.09 -10.31 8.91
CA SER A 134 12.75 -11.20 9.88
C SER A 134 11.86 -11.58 11.06
N ASP A 135 10.95 -10.70 11.46
CA ASP A 135 10.00 -10.91 12.54
C ASP A 135 8.82 -11.82 12.13
N PHE A 136 8.30 -12.55 13.13
CA PHE A 136 7.08 -13.31 12.98
C PHE A 136 5.87 -12.40 13.10
N ASP A 137 5.01 -12.41 12.07
CA ASP A 137 3.76 -11.65 12.07
C ASP A 137 2.62 -12.58 11.60
N GLY A 138 1.78 -13.02 12.56
CA GLY A 138 0.69 -13.97 12.32
C GLY A 138 -0.35 -13.47 11.32
N ASP A 139 -0.61 -12.16 11.32
CA ASP A 139 -1.52 -11.50 10.38
C ASP A 139 -0.91 -11.34 8.98
N ARG A 140 0.35 -11.72 8.82
CA ARG A 140 1.11 -11.70 7.56
C ARG A 140 1.65 -13.06 7.17
N GLY A 141 1.02 -14.13 7.65
CA GLY A 141 1.39 -15.51 7.32
C GLY A 141 2.69 -15.99 7.98
N GLY A 142 3.12 -15.38 9.10
CA GLY A 142 4.26 -15.79 9.91
C GLY A 142 5.57 -15.10 9.53
N PHE A 143 6.67 -15.84 9.44
CA PHE A 143 7.98 -15.31 9.02
C PHE A 143 8.00 -14.87 7.56
N GLY A 144 8.96 -14.02 7.19
CA GLY A 144 9.20 -13.69 5.79
C GLY A 144 9.62 -14.90 4.96
N ASN A 145 9.34 -14.88 3.66
CA ASN A 145 9.50 -16.09 2.84
C ASN A 145 10.94 -16.56 2.69
N LEU A 146 11.93 -15.66 2.76
CA LEU A 146 13.34 -16.06 2.75
C LEU A 146 13.74 -16.85 3.99
N LEU A 147 13.12 -16.61 5.14
CA LEU A 147 13.38 -17.40 6.35
C LEU A 147 12.62 -18.73 6.37
N LYS A 148 11.65 -18.92 5.48
CA LYS A 148 10.89 -20.18 5.35
C LYS A 148 11.61 -21.22 4.48
N VAL A 149 12.68 -20.86 3.77
CA VAL A 149 13.42 -21.82 2.95
C VAL A 149 14.40 -22.64 3.80
N PRO A 150 14.66 -23.93 3.47
CA PRO A 150 15.49 -24.81 4.28
C PRO A 150 16.96 -24.40 4.46
N ASN A 151 17.44 -23.34 3.78
CA ASN A 151 18.79 -22.81 3.95
C ASN A 151 18.86 -21.31 3.54
N PRO A 152 18.53 -20.37 4.44
CA PRO A 152 18.38 -18.96 4.10
C PRO A 152 19.69 -18.28 3.64
N GLU A 153 20.85 -18.73 4.13
CA GLU A 153 22.16 -18.09 3.84
C GLU A 153 22.55 -18.17 2.35
N PHE A 154 22.16 -19.23 1.63
CA PHE A 154 22.47 -19.40 0.21
C PHE A 154 21.67 -18.47 -0.71
N VAL A 155 20.54 -17.90 -0.24
CA VAL A 155 19.71 -17.02 -1.07
C VAL A 155 20.29 -15.61 -1.13
N PHE A 156 20.98 -15.16 -0.08
CA PHE A 156 21.60 -13.83 -0.03
C PHE A 156 22.77 -13.68 -1.02
N GLN A 157 23.47 -14.77 -1.40
CA GLN A 157 24.56 -14.74 -2.38
C GLN A 157 24.12 -14.57 -3.84
N LYS A 158 22.82 -14.70 -4.17
CA LYS A 158 22.30 -14.55 -5.54
C LYS A 158 21.59 -13.20 -5.81
N ILE A 159 21.82 -12.20 -4.96
CA ILE A 159 21.16 -10.88 -5.04
C ILE A 159 22.17 -9.73 -5.29
N GLN A 160 23.44 -10.04 -5.57
CA GLN A 160 24.37 -9.12 -6.26
C GLN A 160 24.31 -9.34 -7.77
#